data_AF-A0AAQ3S980-F1
#
_entry.id   AF-A0AAQ3S980-F1
#
_cell.length_a   1.000
_cell.length_b   1.000
_cell.length_c   1.000
_cell.angle_alpha   90.00
_cell.angle_beta   90.00
_cell.angle_gamma   90.00
#
_symmetry.space_group_name_H-M   'P 1'
#
loop_
_entity.id
_entity.type
_entity.pdbx_description
1 polymer ?
#
loop_
_entity_poly.entity_id
_entity_poly.type
_entity_poly.pdbx_seq_one_letter_code
_entity_poly.pdbx_strand_id
1 'polypeptide(L)'
;SASPLKDDLKCSKPESPILIFLFFHKAIRNELEALHRLALAFATGNRSDIQPLSERYHFLSSMYRHHSNAEDEVIFPALDIRVKNVAQTYSLEHKGENNLFDHLFELLNSSINNDETFPRELASCTGALQTSVSQHMAKEEEQLLSSVDGVARLVVKVSVCLQVHQAAVLHINSLTLKNTLIHYPVLVHLHYLIDIAQY
;
A
#
# COMPACT_ATOMS: atom_id res chain seq x y z
N SER A 1 33.19 41.08 18.04
CA SER A 1 32.00 41.27 17.18
C SER A 1 31.68 39.96 16.50
N ALA A 2 30.58 39.33 16.88
CA ALA A 2 30.04 38.16 16.20
C ALA A 2 29.03 38.64 15.15
N SER A 3 29.18 38.19 13.91
CA SER A 3 28.18 38.36 12.84
C SER A 3 27.56 36.99 12.56
N PRO A 4 26.23 36.85 12.51
CA PRO A 4 25.58 35.56 12.43
C PRO A 4 25.48 35.07 10.97
N LEU A 5 25.82 33.79 10.78
CA LEU A 5 25.50 32.99 9.60
C LEU A 5 23.98 33.01 9.38
N LYS A 6 23.55 33.49 8.21
CA LYS A 6 22.22 33.22 7.67
C LYS A 6 22.28 31.91 6.91
N ASP A 7 22.04 30.81 7.62
CA ASP A 7 21.59 29.58 6.99
C ASP A 7 20.11 29.75 6.64
N ASP A 8 19.83 30.22 5.43
CA ASP A 8 18.52 30.07 4.80
C ASP A 8 18.34 28.58 4.44
N LEU A 9 18.02 27.78 5.45
CA LEU A 9 17.47 26.45 5.26
C LEU A 9 16.10 26.64 4.59
N LYS A 10 16.07 26.54 3.25
CA LYS A 10 14.85 26.43 2.47
C LYS A 10 13.98 25.34 3.09
N CYS A 11 12.96 25.76 3.83
CA CYS A 11 11.85 24.92 4.23
C CYS A 11 11.22 24.43 2.91
N SER A 12 11.47 23.15 2.58
CA SER A 12 10.74 22.48 1.51
C SER A 12 9.25 22.62 1.83
N LYS A 13 8.48 23.10 0.85
CA LYS A 13 7.01 23.15 1.00
C LYS A 13 6.54 21.77 1.46
N PRO A 14 5.65 21.68 2.47
CA PRO A 14 5.04 20.40 2.79
C PRO A 14 4.39 19.86 1.51
N GLU A 15 4.69 18.61 1.16
CA GLU A 15 4.08 17.96 0.01
C GLU A 15 2.56 18.05 0.15
N SER A 16 1.88 18.39 -0.94
CA SER A 16 0.42 18.44 -0.95
C SER A 16 -0.11 17.09 -0.48
N PRO A 17 -1.03 17.02 0.51
CA PRO A 17 -1.54 15.74 0.99
C PRO A 17 -2.16 14.84 -0.08
N ILE A 18 -2.60 15.44 -1.19
CA ILE A 18 -3.06 14.72 -2.39
C ILE A 18 -1.90 13.99 -3.07
N LEU A 19 -0.71 14.61 -3.16
CA LEU A 19 0.46 13.97 -3.74
C LEU A 19 0.89 12.76 -2.90
N ILE A 20 0.83 12.88 -1.57
CA ILE A 20 1.13 11.77 -0.66
C ILE A 20 0.16 10.60 -0.88
N PHE A 21 -1.14 10.89 -1.01
CA PHE A 21 -2.15 9.88 -1.33
C PHE A 21 -1.82 9.15 -2.65
N LEU A 22 -1.54 9.91 -3.72
CA LEU A 22 -1.15 9.37 -5.02
C LEU A 22 0.15 8.56 -4.98
N PHE A 23 1.11 8.95 -4.12
CA PHE A 23 2.34 8.19 -3.94
C PHE A 23 2.10 6.82 -3.30
N PHE A 24 1.21 6.73 -2.31
CA PHE A 24 0.82 5.44 -1.74
C PHE A 24 0.16 4.53 -2.77
N HIS A 25 -0.74 5.07 -3.59
CA HIS A 25 -1.37 4.31 -4.68
C HIS A 25 -0.33 3.80 -5.68
N LYS A 26 0.61 4.66 -6.09
CA LYS A 26 1.71 4.27 -6.98
C LYS A 26 2.55 3.15 -6.36
N ALA A 27 2.89 3.25 -5.07
CA ALA A 27 3.68 2.24 -4.38
C ALA A 27 2.94 0.89 -4.29
N ILE A 28 1.66 0.89 -3.92
CA ILE A 28 0.83 -0.32 -3.85
C ILE A 28 0.69 -0.98 -5.23
N ARG A 29 0.39 -0.20 -6.28
CA ARG A 29 0.29 -0.70 -7.67
C ARG A 29 1.61 -1.32 -8.16
N ASN A 30 2.74 -0.68 -7.87
CA ASN A 30 4.06 -1.22 -8.22
C ASN A 30 4.35 -2.55 -7.52
N GLU A 31 3.97 -2.67 -6.25
CA GLU A 31 4.17 -3.89 -5.48
C GLU A 31 3.24 -5.02 -5.94
N LEU A 32 1.98 -4.71 -6.27
CA LEU A 32 1.04 -5.64 -6.93
C LEU A 32 1.59 -6.18 -8.25
N GLU A 33 2.13 -5.30 -9.09
CA GLU A 33 2.72 -5.68 -10.37
C GLU A 33 3.95 -6.58 -10.15
N ALA A 34 4.82 -6.26 -9.19
CA ALA A 34 5.96 -7.09 -8.85
C ALA A 34 5.55 -8.48 -8.34
N LEU A 35 4.57 -8.54 -7.44
CA LEU A 35 4.03 -9.79 -6.91
C LEU A 35 3.42 -10.66 -8.03
N HIS A 36 2.59 -10.07 -8.89
CA HIS A 36 1.96 -10.79 -9.99
C HIS A 36 2.98 -11.31 -11.01
N ARG A 37 3.99 -10.50 -11.38
CA ARG A 37 5.08 -10.95 -12.27
C ARG A 37 5.82 -12.15 -11.71
N LEU A 38 6.12 -12.16 -10.41
CA LEU A 38 6.76 -13.32 -9.77
C LEU A 38 5.84 -14.55 -9.78
N ALA A 39 4.54 -14.36 -9.55
CA ALA A 39 3.58 -15.47 -9.55
C ALA A 39 3.43 -16.09 -10.94
N LEU A 40 3.41 -15.25 -11.99
CA LEU A 40 3.43 -15.71 -13.38
C LEU A 40 4.71 -16.48 -13.70
N ALA A 41 5.87 -15.94 -13.35
CA ALA A 41 7.15 -16.63 -13.57
C ALA A 41 7.18 -17.99 -12.85
N PHE A 42 6.69 -18.02 -11.61
CA PHE A 42 6.51 -19.24 -10.83
C PHE A 42 5.61 -20.24 -11.56
N ALA A 43 4.47 -19.79 -12.08
CA ALA A 43 3.48 -20.59 -12.80
C ALA A 43 3.96 -21.12 -14.17
N THR A 44 4.86 -20.42 -14.86
CA THR A 44 5.35 -20.81 -16.19
C THR A 44 6.62 -21.66 -16.17
N GLY A 45 7.03 -22.16 -15.00
CA GLY A 45 8.09 -23.16 -14.89
C GLY A 45 9.36 -22.66 -14.19
N ASN A 46 9.45 -21.39 -13.81
CA ASN A 46 10.46 -20.95 -12.85
C ASN A 46 9.96 -21.23 -11.43
N ARG A 47 9.76 -22.53 -11.12
CA ARG A 47 9.32 -23.06 -9.83
C ARG A 47 10.44 -22.96 -8.78
N SER A 48 11.15 -21.84 -8.76
CA SER A 48 12.17 -21.49 -7.76
C SER A 48 11.52 -21.32 -6.38
N ASP A 49 12.30 -20.89 -5.40
CA ASP A 49 11.85 -20.57 -4.06
C ASP A 49 10.58 -19.69 -4.04
N ILE A 50 9.60 -20.07 -3.20
CA ILE A 50 8.34 -19.34 -2.97
C ILE A 50 8.52 -18.18 -1.98
N GLN A 51 9.62 -18.17 -1.22
CA GLN A 51 9.87 -17.13 -0.21
C GLN A 51 9.78 -15.69 -0.75
N PRO A 52 10.32 -15.33 -1.94
CA PRO A 52 10.19 -13.98 -2.47
C PRO A 52 8.74 -13.55 -2.72
N LEU A 53 7.86 -14.50 -3.06
CA LEU A 53 6.41 -14.25 -3.20
C LEU A 53 5.76 -14.00 -1.83
N SER A 54 6.13 -14.81 -0.84
CA SER A 54 5.64 -14.68 0.54
C SER A 54 6.05 -13.34 1.18
N GLU A 55 7.31 -12.94 1.04
CA GLU A 55 7.82 -11.67 1.57
C GLU A 55 7.07 -10.47 0.97
N ARG A 56 6.91 -10.46 -0.35
CA ARG A 56 6.17 -9.39 -1.06
C ARG A 56 4.70 -9.37 -0.69
N TYR A 57 4.07 -10.54 -0.58
CA TYR A 57 2.70 -10.66 -0.09
C TYR A 57 2.54 -10.00 1.28
N HIS A 58 3.40 -10.33 2.24
CA HIS A 58 3.31 -9.80 3.61
C HIS A 58 3.52 -8.29 3.66
N PHE A 59 4.49 -7.79 2.88
CA PHE A 59 4.73 -6.36 2.76
C PHE A 59 3.52 -5.62 2.17
N LEU A 60 3.01 -6.11 1.03
CA LEU A 60 1.85 -5.55 0.35
C LEU A 60 0.59 -5.60 1.22
N SER A 61 0.28 -6.76 1.80
CA SER A 61 -0.89 -6.97 2.67
C SER A 61 -0.86 -6.01 3.86
N SER A 62 0.32 -5.83 4.47
CA SER A 62 0.51 -4.83 5.52
C SER A 62 0.24 -3.42 5.00
N MET A 63 0.91 -2.98 3.93
CA MET A 63 0.71 -1.63 3.36
C MET A 63 -0.75 -1.35 3.02
N TYR A 64 -1.38 -2.26 2.27
CA TYR A 64 -2.75 -2.13 1.81
C TYR A 64 -3.75 -2.09 2.98
N ARG A 65 -3.60 -2.94 3.99
CA ARG A 65 -4.47 -2.91 5.18
C ARG A 65 -4.38 -1.59 5.95
N HIS A 66 -3.19 -1.02 6.09
CA HIS A 66 -3.05 0.27 6.77
C HIS A 66 -3.68 1.41 5.95
N HIS A 67 -3.56 1.34 4.63
CA HIS A 67 -4.17 2.29 3.70
C HIS A 67 -5.70 2.23 3.76
N SER A 68 -6.30 1.06 3.53
CA SER A 68 -7.75 0.87 3.53
C SER A 68 -8.40 1.15 4.88
N ASN A 69 -7.74 0.78 6.00
CA ASN A 69 -8.22 1.14 7.33
C ASN A 69 -8.25 2.67 7.54
N ALA A 70 -7.21 3.38 7.10
CA ALA A 70 -7.19 4.82 7.25
C ALA A 70 -8.28 5.50 6.40
N GLU A 71 -8.59 4.92 5.25
CA GLU A 71 -9.68 5.38 4.42
C GLU A 71 -11.04 5.16 5.07
N ASP A 72 -11.32 3.94 5.50
CA ASP A 72 -12.58 3.55 6.14
C ASP A 72 -12.83 4.28 7.47
N GLU A 73 -11.78 4.53 8.27
CA GLU A 73 -11.92 5.15 9.59
C GLU A 73 -11.88 6.68 9.56
N VAL A 74 -11.18 7.28 8.59
CA VAL A 74 -10.87 8.73 8.61
C VAL A 74 -11.31 9.44 7.34
N ILE A 75 -10.91 8.94 6.17
CA ILE A 75 -11.06 9.68 4.90
C ILE A 75 -12.51 9.60 4.42
N PHE A 76 -13.05 8.38 4.26
CA PHE A 76 -14.38 8.17 3.73
C PHE A 76 -15.51 8.67 4.63
N PRO A 77 -15.47 8.51 5.98
CA PRO A 77 -16.46 9.15 6.84
C PRO A 77 -16.47 10.67 6.72
N ALA A 78 -15.31 11.29 6.43
CA ALA A 78 -15.23 12.73 6.18
C ALA A 78 -15.81 13.13 4.81
N LEU A 79 -15.70 12.28 3.79
CA LEU A 79 -16.30 12.45 2.47
C LEU A 79 -17.82 12.22 2.49
N ASP A 80 -18.31 11.24 3.26
CA ASP A 80 -19.72 10.83 3.28
C ASP A 80 -20.66 11.91 3.83
N ILE A 81 -20.12 12.86 4.60
CA ILE A 81 -20.83 14.09 5.01
C ILE A 81 -21.30 14.91 3.79
N ARG A 82 -20.61 14.80 2.66
CA ARG A 82 -20.86 15.61 1.45
C ARG A 82 -21.40 14.81 0.29
N VAL A 83 -20.98 13.56 0.14
CA VAL A 83 -21.43 12.66 -0.92
C VAL A 83 -21.96 11.39 -0.28
N LYS A 84 -23.29 11.25 -0.22
CA LYS A 84 -23.94 10.14 0.48
C LYS A 84 -23.58 8.80 -0.16
N ASN A 85 -23.39 7.79 0.69
CA ASN A 85 -23.17 6.38 0.35
C ASN A 85 -21.78 6.09 -0.25
N VAL A 86 -20.88 7.05 -0.31
CA VAL A 86 -19.53 6.84 -0.86
C VAL A 86 -18.71 5.96 0.08
N ALA A 87 -18.80 6.19 1.39
CA ALA A 87 -18.05 5.40 2.37
C ALA A 87 -18.46 3.92 2.38
N GLN A 88 -19.76 3.65 2.24
CA GLN A 88 -20.26 2.28 2.24
C GLN A 88 -19.81 1.52 0.98
N THR A 89 -19.80 2.16 -0.19
CA THR A 89 -19.36 1.51 -1.44
C THR A 89 -17.89 1.13 -1.36
N TYR A 90 -17.01 2.05 -0.97
CA TYR A 90 -15.57 1.74 -0.92
C TYR A 90 -15.22 0.73 0.18
N SER A 91 -15.86 0.78 1.36
CA SER A 91 -15.63 -0.23 2.41
C SER A 91 -16.07 -1.65 1.98
N LEU A 92 -17.09 -1.76 1.12
CA LEU A 92 -17.45 -3.06 0.52
C LEU A 92 -16.40 -3.54 -0.48
N GLU A 93 -15.81 -2.65 -1.28
CA GLU A 93 -14.68 -2.99 -2.17
C GLU A 93 -13.47 -3.45 -1.35
N HIS A 94 -13.10 -2.73 -0.28
CA HIS A 94 -12.06 -3.14 0.68
C HIS A 94 -12.28 -4.54 1.24
N LYS A 95 -13.51 -4.87 1.63
CA LYS A 95 -13.82 -6.23 2.11
C LYS A 95 -13.62 -7.29 1.03
N GLY A 96 -14.02 -7.01 -0.22
CA GLY A 96 -13.79 -7.91 -1.34
C GLY A 96 -12.29 -8.14 -1.61
N GLU A 97 -11.49 -7.08 -1.52
CA GLU A 97 -10.04 -7.12 -1.71
C GLU A 97 -9.32 -7.83 -0.57
N ASN A 98 -9.75 -7.62 0.69
CA ASN A 98 -9.23 -8.37 1.83
C ASN A 98 -9.49 -9.89 1.71
N ASN A 99 -10.63 -10.31 1.18
CA ASN A 99 -10.87 -11.73 0.92
C ASN A 99 -9.88 -12.31 -0.12
N LEU A 100 -9.47 -11.52 -1.12
CA LEU A 100 -8.43 -11.94 -2.08
C LEU A 100 -7.07 -12.05 -1.40
N PHE A 101 -6.74 -11.11 -0.50
CA PHE A 101 -5.52 -11.20 0.32
C PHE A 101 -5.51 -12.43 1.22
N ASP A 102 -6.64 -12.77 1.85
CA ASP A 102 -6.76 -13.94 2.71
C ASP A 102 -6.63 -15.24 1.90
N HIS A 103 -7.27 -15.31 0.73
CA HIS A 103 -7.13 -16.45 -0.17
C HIS A 103 -5.67 -16.62 -0.65
N LEU A 104 -4.99 -15.53 -0.99
CA LEU A 104 -3.58 -15.58 -1.37
C LEU A 104 -2.68 -16.06 -0.22
N PHE A 105 -2.98 -15.68 1.03
CA PHE A 105 -2.28 -16.19 2.21
C PHE A 105 -2.46 -17.71 2.35
N GLU A 106 -3.68 -18.20 2.19
CA GLU A 106 -3.97 -19.64 2.24
C GLU A 106 -3.19 -20.40 1.16
N LEU A 107 -3.14 -19.88 -0.06
CA LEU A 107 -2.32 -20.46 -1.14
C LEU A 107 -0.85 -20.52 -0.75
N LEU A 108 -0.27 -19.42 -0.27
CA LEU A 108 1.15 -19.35 0.09
C LEU A 108 1.53 -20.29 1.26
N ASN A 109 0.59 -20.59 2.17
CA ASN A 109 0.83 -21.49 3.31
C ASN A 109 0.44 -22.95 3.05
N SER A 110 -0.37 -23.21 2.02
CA SER A 110 -0.80 -24.57 1.64
C SER A 110 0.18 -25.29 0.71
N SER A 111 1.29 -24.64 0.33
CA SER A 111 2.33 -25.11 -0.62
C SER A 111 3.06 -26.40 -0.23
N ILE A 112 2.64 -27.08 0.84
CA ILE A 112 3.24 -28.32 1.36
C ILE A 112 2.73 -29.55 0.58
N ASN A 113 1.60 -29.44 -0.12
CA ASN A 113 1.07 -30.52 -0.95
C ASN A 113 1.35 -30.21 -2.41
N ASN A 114 2.02 -31.14 -3.10
CA ASN A 114 2.54 -31.05 -4.47
C ASN A 114 1.41 -30.96 -5.52
N ASP A 115 0.57 -29.92 -5.43
CA ASP A 115 -0.61 -29.71 -6.26
C ASP A 115 -0.21 -28.99 -7.56
N GLU A 116 -0.40 -29.67 -8.69
CA GLU A 116 -0.14 -29.13 -10.02
C GLU A 116 -0.99 -27.89 -10.34
N THR A 117 -2.08 -27.66 -9.60
CA THR A 117 -2.96 -26.50 -9.76
C THR A 117 -2.48 -25.26 -9.01
N PHE A 118 -1.75 -25.43 -7.91
CA PHE A 118 -1.28 -24.35 -7.03
C PHE A 118 -0.59 -23.20 -7.79
N PRO A 119 0.37 -23.44 -8.71
CA PRO A 119 1.05 -22.35 -9.41
C PRO A 119 0.10 -21.52 -10.29
N ARG A 120 -0.90 -22.16 -10.91
CA ARG A 120 -1.89 -21.47 -11.74
C ARG A 120 -2.86 -20.66 -10.89
N GLU A 121 -3.29 -21.22 -9.77
CA GLU A 121 -4.17 -20.55 -8.82
C GLU A 121 -3.48 -19.33 -8.19
N LEU A 122 -2.20 -19.46 -7.83
CA LEU A 122 -1.38 -18.34 -7.34
C LEU A 122 -1.28 -17.20 -8.37
N ALA A 123 -1.00 -17.51 -9.63
CA ALA A 123 -0.96 -16.52 -10.70
C ALA A 123 -2.35 -15.88 -10.94
N SER A 124 -3.42 -16.67 -10.89
CA SER A 124 -4.80 -16.17 -11.04
C SER A 124 -5.18 -15.24 -9.89
N CYS A 125 -4.91 -15.63 -8.64
CA CYS A 125 -5.24 -14.88 -7.45
C CYS A 125 -4.48 -13.54 -7.40
N THR A 126 -3.17 -13.54 -7.67
CA THR A 126 -2.38 -12.30 -7.75
C THR A 126 -2.83 -11.37 -8.87
N GLY A 127 -3.26 -11.91 -10.02
CA GLY A 127 -3.80 -11.11 -11.13
C GLY A 127 -5.16 -10.50 -10.81
N ALA A 128 -6.03 -11.25 -10.13
CA ALA A 128 -7.32 -10.74 -9.64
C ALA A 128 -7.10 -9.61 -8.62
N LEU A 129 -6.16 -9.79 -7.69
CA LEU A 129 -5.80 -8.78 -6.71
C LEU A 129 -5.24 -7.51 -7.37
N GLN A 130 -4.32 -7.66 -8.32
CA GLN A 130 -3.77 -6.52 -9.08
C GLN A 130 -4.87 -5.74 -9.79
N THR A 131 -5.79 -6.44 -10.45
CA THR A 131 -6.89 -5.81 -11.20
C THR A 131 -7.84 -5.08 -10.27
N SER A 132 -8.32 -5.75 -9.20
CA SER A 132 -9.28 -5.18 -8.27
C SER A 132 -8.73 -3.90 -7.63
N VAL A 133 -7.57 -4.00 -6.97
CA VAL A 133 -7.00 -2.88 -6.20
C VAL A 133 -6.62 -1.72 -7.12
N SER A 134 -6.09 -2.01 -8.33
CA SER A 134 -5.75 -0.93 -9.27
C SER A 134 -6.97 -0.18 -9.78
N GLN A 135 -8.07 -0.90 -10.05
CA GLN A 135 -9.34 -0.31 -10.47
C GLN A 135 -9.98 0.49 -9.34
N HIS A 136 -9.96 -0.05 -8.13
CA HIS A 136 -10.43 0.64 -6.93
C HIS A 136 -9.71 1.99 -6.77
N MET A 137 -8.38 1.98 -6.71
CA MET A 137 -7.58 3.21 -6.58
C MET A 137 -7.83 4.23 -7.69
N ALA A 138 -8.11 3.77 -8.91
CA ALA A 138 -8.45 4.67 -10.02
C ALA A 138 -9.78 5.40 -9.77
N LYS A 139 -10.78 4.72 -9.20
CA LYS A 139 -12.06 5.36 -8.82
C LYS A 139 -11.86 6.38 -7.71
N GLU A 140 -11.04 6.08 -6.71
CA GLU A 140 -10.74 7.02 -5.62
C GLU A 140 -10.05 8.28 -6.14
N GLU A 141 -9.06 8.11 -7.02
CA GLU A 141 -8.36 9.22 -7.68
C GLU A 141 -9.32 10.09 -8.49
N GLU A 142 -10.21 9.48 -9.28
CA GLU A 142 -11.24 10.19 -10.03
C GLU A 142 -12.21 10.96 -9.10
N GLN A 143 -12.64 10.32 -8.00
CA GLN A 143 -13.52 10.93 -7.00
C GLN A 143 -12.86 12.14 -6.31
N LEU A 144 -11.56 12.06 -6.04
CA LEU A 144 -10.79 13.14 -5.44
C LEU A 144 -10.55 14.30 -6.43
N LEU A 145 -10.24 14.01 -7.70
CA LEU A 145 -9.95 15.00 -8.73
C LEU A 145 -11.21 15.74 -9.22
N SER A 146 -12.36 15.07 -9.25
CA SER A 146 -13.64 15.66 -9.68
C SER A 146 -14.31 16.55 -8.62
N SER A 147 -13.94 16.42 -7.34
CA SER A 147 -14.54 17.15 -6.22
C SER A 147 -13.92 18.54 -6.00
N VAL A 148 -14.14 19.50 -6.90
CA VAL A 148 -13.38 20.78 -6.96
C VAL A 148 -13.58 21.78 -5.79
N ASP A 149 -14.42 21.52 -4.78
CA ASP A 149 -14.62 22.44 -3.63
C ASP A 149 -14.46 21.80 -2.22
N GLY A 150 -14.34 20.46 -2.13
CA GLY A 150 -14.24 19.73 -0.85
C GLY A 150 -12.82 19.47 -0.35
N VAL A 151 -11.86 19.50 -1.27
CA VAL A 151 -10.48 19.00 -1.12
C VAL A 151 -9.66 19.80 -0.10
N ALA A 152 -9.83 21.13 -0.03
CA ALA A 152 -9.05 21.98 0.88
C ALA A 152 -9.29 21.69 2.38
N ARG A 153 -10.40 21.04 2.75
CA ARG A 153 -10.69 20.66 4.15
C ARG A 153 -10.36 19.19 4.46
N LEU A 154 -10.24 18.33 3.45
CA LEU A 154 -9.74 16.95 3.59
C LEU A 154 -8.23 16.95 3.91
N VAL A 155 -7.50 17.91 3.33
CA VAL A 155 -6.06 18.20 3.50
C VAL A 155 -5.62 18.31 4.98
N VAL A 156 -6.48 18.80 5.89
CA VAL A 156 -6.15 18.90 7.33
C VAL A 156 -6.28 17.55 8.05
N LYS A 157 -7.13 16.62 7.57
CA LYS A 157 -7.29 15.28 8.15
C LYS A 157 -6.27 14.27 7.61
N VAL A 158 -5.82 14.41 6.36
CA VAL A 158 -4.76 13.55 5.78
C VAL A 158 -3.43 13.68 6.54
N SER A 159 -3.14 14.84 7.15
CA SER A 159 -1.98 15.00 8.05
C SER A 159 -2.04 14.09 9.29
N VAL A 160 -3.22 13.70 9.75
CA VAL A 160 -3.39 12.75 10.87
C VAL A 160 -3.14 11.32 10.40
N CYS A 161 -3.61 10.95 9.20
CA CYS A 161 -3.32 9.67 8.57
C CYS A 161 -1.81 9.47 8.37
N LEU A 162 -1.09 10.53 7.97
CA LEU A 162 0.37 10.50 7.81
C LEU A 162 1.10 10.23 9.14
N GLN A 163 0.62 10.77 10.26
CA GLN A 163 1.23 10.53 11.59
C GLN A 163 0.98 9.11 12.09
N VAL A 164 -0.21 8.54 11.82
CA VAL A 164 -0.52 7.14 12.14
C VAL A 164 0.29 6.19 11.25
N HIS A 165 0.49 6.53 9.98
CA HIS A 165 1.31 5.77 9.04
C HIS A 165 2.80 5.84 9.41
N GLN A 166 3.32 7.01 9.80
CA GLN A 166 4.69 7.16 10.27
C GLN A 166 4.93 6.43 11.60
N ALA A 167 3.94 6.40 12.49
CA ALA A 167 3.97 5.58 13.71
C ALA A 167 3.90 4.08 13.41
N ALA A 168 3.13 3.65 12.40
CA ALA A 168 3.06 2.25 11.96
C ALA A 168 4.38 1.79 11.32
N VAL A 169 4.99 2.62 10.48
CA VAL A 169 6.33 2.40 9.91
C VAL A 169 7.39 2.32 11.03
N LEU A 170 7.34 3.21 12.03
CA LEU A 170 8.23 3.15 13.19
C LEU A 170 7.96 1.94 14.10
N HIS A 171 6.72 1.49 14.23
CA HIS A 171 6.35 0.32 15.02
C HIS A 171 6.77 -0.99 14.34
N ILE A 172 6.60 -1.09 13.02
CA ILE A 172 7.15 -2.18 12.19
C ILE A 172 8.67 -2.21 12.35
N ASN A 173 9.36 -1.08 12.21
CA ASN A 173 10.81 -0.98 12.42
C ASN A 173 11.24 -1.36 13.86
N SER A 174 10.44 -1.01 14.87
CA SER A 174 10.68 -1.35 16.29
C SER A 174 10.49 -2.84 16.58
N LEU A 175 9.52 -3.51 15.93
CA LEU A 175 9.34 -4.96 16.03
C LEU A 175 10.47 -5.72 15.30
N THR A 176 10.95 -5.20 14.18
CA THR A 176 12.12 -5.73 13.45
C THR A 176 13.42 -5.57 14.24
N LEU A 177 13.57 -4.50 15.04
CA LEU A 177 14.73 -4.27 15.93
C LEU A 177 14.77 -5.18 17.17
N LYS A 178 13.63 -5.73 17.60
CA LYS A 178 13.56 -6.63 18.78
C LYS A 178 13.70 -8.12 18.41
N ASN A 179 13.49 -8.47 17.14
CA ASN A 179 13.56 -9.85 16.63
C ASN A 179 14.69 -9.99 15.60
N THR A 180 15.88 -9.51 15.95
CA THR A 180 17.12 -9.62 15.18
C THR A 180 17.43 -11.09 14.89
N LEU A 181 16.88 -11.65 13.81
CA LEU A 181 17.40 -12.79 13.04
C LEU A 181 16.58 -13.19 11.78
N ILE A 182 15.56 -12.45 11.35
CA ILE A 182 14.88 -12.74 10.07
C ILE A 182 14.65 -11.45 9.24
N HIS A 183 15.40 -11.37 8.14
CA HIS A 183 15.18 -10.61 6.90
C HIS A 183 15.30 -9.06 6.89
N TYR A 184 16.54 -8.63 6.59
CA TYR A 184 16.98 -7.31 6.12
C TYR A 184 16.41 -6.74 4.77
N PRO A 185 15.65 -7.44 3.90
CA PRO A 185 15.21 -6.86 2.61
C PRO A 185 14.11 -5.79 2.68
N VAL A 186 13.30 -5.75 3.75
CA VAL A 186 12.08 -4.91 3.79
C VAL A 186 12.38 -3.40 3.94
N LEU A 187 13.42 -3.04 4.70
CA LEU A 187 13.81 -1.63 4.90
C LEU A 187 14.45 -1.01 3.64
N VAL A 188 15.20 -1.80 2.88
CA VAL A 188 15.85 -1.33 1.65
C VAL A 188 14.81 -1.06 0.57
N HIS A 189 13.76 -1.88 0.50
CA HIS A 189 12.68 -1.71 -0.48
C HIS A 189 11.82 -0.47 -0.20
N LEU A 190 11.60 -0.11 1.07
CA LEU A 190 10.80 1.08 1.42
C LEU A 190 11.58 2.38 1.16
N HIS A 191 12.88 2.44 1.46
CA HIS A 191 13.72 3.57 1.04
C HIS A 191 13.82 3.66 -0.51
N TYR A 192 13.94 2.52 -1.20
CA TYR A 192 13.97 2.49 -2.67
C TYR A 192 12.65 2.98 -3.30
N LEU A 193 11.49 2.66 -2.70
CA LEU A 193 10.18 3.14 -3.18
C LEU A 193 9.97 4.64 -2.90
N ILE A 194 10.51 5.15 -1.79
CA ILE A 194 10.56 6.60 -1.51
C ILE A 194 11.48 7.31 -2.51
N ASP A 195 12.65 6.75 -2.83
CA ASP A 195 13.58 7.32 -3.81
C ASP A 195 13.03 7.29 -5.24
N ILE A 196 12.28 6.26 -5.65
CA ILE A 196 11.58 6.20 -6.95
C ILE A 196 10.40 7.20 -7.02
N ALA A 197 9.79 7.54 -5.88
CA ALA A 197 8.72 8.53 -5.83
C ALA A 197 9.23 9.98 -5.90
N GLN A 198 10.54 10.19 -5.71
CA GLN A 198 11.20 11.49 -5.73
C GLN A 198 11.82 11.90 -7.08
N TYR A 199 11.67 11.07 -8.13
CA TYR A 199 12.08 11.38 -9.52
C TYR A 199 10.92 11.37 -10.52
#